data_AF-A0A524MHS9-F1
#
_entry.id   AF-A0A524MHS9-F1
#
_cell.length_a   1.000
_cell.length_b   1.000
_cell.length_c   1.000
_cell.angle_alpha   90.00
_cell.angle_beta   90.00
_cell.angle_gamma   90.00
#
_symmetry.space_group_name_H-M   'P 1'
#
loop_
_entity.id
_entity.type
_entity.pdbx_description
1 polymer ?
#
loop_
_entity_poly.entity_id
_entity_poly.type
_entity_poly.pdbx_seq_one_letter_code
_entity_poly.pdbx_strand_id
1 'polypeptide(L)'
;METEIIENRPRWRYSLTPSDASLLILFTVLFLPSSVGIQGGGTGIAYEISSLMWRVIFYMDGTVGLGITLYAIAHLQYIFFKYILVLQVSRYYRWRTTKQRVWIVAILSELQWLIMYDVVTMIRIIQTGADWTATLWILPIPFVLLSCVLLLFLVPRPGSEPTWIEQEEVTSWWKK
;
A
#
# COMPACT_ATOMS: atom_id res chain seq x y z
N MET A 1 -7.22 48.03 -26.96
CA MET A 1 -5.96 47.29 -26.73
C MET A 1 -6.03 46.79 -25.31
N GLU A 2 -6.65 45.62 -25.13
CA GLU A 2 -6.65 44.93 -23.83
C GLU A 2 -5.44 44.01 -23.81
N THR A 3 -4.55 44.25 -22.85
CA THR A 3 -3.38 43.43 -22.60
C THR A 3 -3.84 42.11 -21.96
N GLU A 4 -3.77 41.02 -22.72
CA GLU A 4 -3.86 39.66 -22.16
C GLU A 4 -2.73 39.48 -21.14
N ILE A 5 -3.10 39.48 -19.87
CA ILE A 5 -2.23 39.01 -18.79
C ILE A 5 -2.18 37.50 -18.95
N ILE A 6 -1.16 37.01 -19.65
CA ILE A 6 -0.83 35.59 -19.69
C ILE A 6 -0.39 35.21 -18.27
N GLU A 7 -1.34 34.72 -17.48
CA GLU A 7 -1.10 34.18 -16.14
C GLU A 7 -0.23 32.93 -16.29
N ASN A 8 1.08 33.12 -16.18
CA ASN A 8 2.08 32.06 -16.26
C ASN A 8 2.07 31.26 -14.94
N ARG A 9 0.95 30.56 -14.66
CA ARG A 9 0.90 29.67 -13.50
C ARG A 9 1.89 28.54 -13.73
N PRO A 10 2.75 28.23 -12.74
CA PRO A 10 3.65 27.10 -12.86
C PRO A 10 2.81 25.83 -12.99
N ARG A 11 2.73 25.30 -14.22
CA ARG A 11 2.24 23.96 -14.48
C ARG A 11 3.23 23.06 -13.75
N TRP A 12 2.87 22.56 -12.58
CA TRP A 12 3.61 21.51 -11.88
C TRP A 12 3.51 20.23 -12.73
N ARG A 13 4.30 20.20 -13.80
CA ARG A 13 4.42 19.14 -14.81
C ARG A 13 5.37 18.05 -14.30
N TYR A 14 5.26 17.68 -13.03
CA TYR A 14 5.97 16.51 -12.53
C TYR A 14 5.20 15.27 -12.96
N SER A 15 5.34 14.89 -14.24
CA SER A 15 4.93 13.57 -14.68
C SER A 15 5.93 12.57 -14.10
N LEU A 16 5.54 11.84 -13.05
CA LEU A 16 6.38 10.75 -12.56
C LEU A 16 6.61 9.75 -13.70
N THR A 17 7.87 9.36 -13.90
CA THR A 17 8.17 8.30 -14.85
C THR A 17 7.62 6.97 -14.31
N PRO A 18 7.37 5.97 -15.17
CA PRO A 18 6.94 4.65 -14.70
C PRO A 18 7.91 4.03 -13.69
N SER A 19 9.22 4.32 -13.81
CA SER A 19 10.24 3.90 -12.85
C SER A 19 10.04 4.56 -11.50
N ASP A 20 9.83 5.87 -11.45
CA ASP A 20 9.67 6.61 -10.19
C ASP A 20 8.42 6.14 -9.43
N ALA A 21 7.31 5.94 -10.15
CA ALA A 21 6.09 5.40 -9.57
C ALA A 21 6.29 3.98 -9.02
N SER A 22 7.04 3.14 -9.74
CA SER A 22 7.35 1.78 -9.30
C SER A 22 8.27 1.78 -8.08
N LEU A 23 9.27 2.67 -8.04
CA LEU A 23 10.20 2.80 -6.92
C LEU A 23 9.51 3.31 -5.65
N LEU A 24 8.58 4.27 -5.77
CA LEU A 24 7.78 4.74 -4.64
C LEU A 24 6.93 3.62 -4.04
N ILE A 25 6.23 2.84 -4.87
CA ILE A 25 5.43 1.72 -4.38
C ILE A 25 6.33 0.62 -3.83
N LEU A 26 7.48 0.33 -4.45
CA LEU A 26 8.43 -0.65 -3.94
C LEU A 26 8.98 -0.23 -2.57
N PHE A 27 9.35 1.05 -2.41
CA PHE A 27 9.79 1.60 -1.13
C PHE A 27 8.71 1.45 -0.07
N THR A 28 7.47 1.80 -0.42
CA THR A 28 6.30 1.65 0.45
C THR A 28 6.12 0.20 0.88
N VAL A 29 6.16 -0.74 -0.07
CA VAL A 29 6.03 -2.17 0.18
C VAL A 29 7.11 -2.69 1.13
N LEU A 30 8.36 -2.23 0.96
CA LEU A 30 9.51 -2.77 1.70
C LEU A 30 9.72 -2.15 3.08
N PHE A 31 9.41 -0.86 3.24
CA PHE A 31 9.84 -0.08 4.41
C PHE A 31 8.71 0.53 5.23
N LEU A 32 7.51 0.75 4.68
CA LEU A 32 6.40 1.21 5.51
C LEU A 32 5.86 0.05 6.36
N PRO A 33 5.30 0.33 7.55
CA PRO A 33 4.64 -0.69 8.35
C PRO A 33 3.59 -1.42 7.51
N SER A 34 3.62 -2.75 7.51
CA SER A 34 2.68 -3.57 6.77
C SER A 34 1.68 -4.28 7.66
N SER A 35 2.02 -4.50 8.93
CA SER A 35 1.23 -5.34 9.84
C SER A 35 1.48 -5.00 11.30
N VAL A 36 0.45 -5.23 12.10
CA VAL A 36 0.55 -5.34 13.56
C VAL A 36 0.35 -6.81 13.94
N GLY A 37 1.33 -7.39 14.60
CA GLY A 37 1.27 -8.69 15.22
C GLY A 37 0.81 -8.61 16.67
N ILE A 38 -0.05 -9.52 17.10
CA ILE A 38 -0.36 -9.74 18.52
C ILE A 38 -0.07 -11.19 18.82
N GLN A 39 0.86 -11.45 19.73
CA GLN A 39 1.21 -12.80 20.15
C GLN A 39 1.01 -12.94 21.65
N GLY A 40 0.12 -13.81 22.08
CA GLY A 40 0.07 -14.25 23.48
C GLY A 40 0.79 -15.58 23.65
N GLY A 41 1.39 -15.79 24.82
CA GLY A 41 1.89 -17.11 25.20
C GLY A 41 2.72 -17.10 26.48
N GLY A 42 2.30 -17.88 27.48
CA GLY A 42 3.02 -18.31 28.70
C GLY A 42 3.56 -17.23 29.66
N THR A 43 4.16 -16.18 29.13
CA THR A 43 4.92 -15.12 29.82
C THR A 43 4.31 -13.73 29.60
N GLY A 44 3.32 -13.59 28.70
CA GLY A 44 2.61 -12.32 28.46
C GLY A 44 2.06 -12.21 27.04
N ILE A 45 1.57 -11.02 26.70
CA ILE A 45 1.17 -10.63 25.34
C ILE A 45 2.26 -9.70 24.80
N ALA A 46 2.81 -9.99 23.64
CA ALA A 46 3.71 -9.09 22.93
C ALA A 46 2.99 -8.46 21.73
N TYR A 47 3.29 -7.19 21.47
CA TYR A 47 2.82 -6.49 20.29
C TYR A 47 3.98 -6.31 19.32
N GLU A 48 3.75 -6.58 18.04
CA GLU A 48 4.75 -6.41 17.00
C GLU A 48 4.22 -5.41 15.97
N ILE A 49 5.06 -4.48 15.54
CA ILE A 49 4.84 -3.70 14.32
C ILE A 49 5.91 -4.12 13.34
N SER A 50 5.50 -4.60 12.17
CA SER A 50 6.41 -5.14 11.17
C SER A 50 6.20 -4.51 9.81
N SER A 51 7.31 -4.42 9.08
CA SER A 51 7.43 -4.18 7.65
C SER A 51 8.11 -5.39 7.02
N LEU A 52 8.35 -5.38 5.71
CA LEU A 52 9.04 -6.49 5.04
C LEU A 52 10.54 -6.52 5.31
N MET A 53 11.13 -5.42 5.76
CA MET A 53 12.57 -5.27 6.04
C MET A 53 12.91 -5.16 7.53
N TRP A 54 11.95 -4.78 8.37
CA TRP A 54 12.19 -4.51 9.78
C TRP A 54 10.98 -4.89 10.63
N ARG A 55 11.21 -5.11 11.92
CA ARG A 55 10.17 -5.29 12.92
C ARG A 55 10.55 -4.64 14.23
N VAL A 56 9.55 -4.23 14.98
CA VAL A 56 9.65 -3.71 16.34
C VAL A 56 8.71 -4.52 17.22
N ILE A 57 9.23 -5.11 18.28
CA ILE A 57 8.47 -5.91 19.24
C ILE A 57 8.44 -5.18 20.58
N PHE A 58 7.25 -5.03 21.13
CA PHE A 58 6.99 -4.42 22.44
C PHE A 58 6.61 -5.53 23.41
N TYR A 59 7.45 -5.72 24.43
CA TYR A 59 7.23 -6.70 25.49
C TYR A 59 6.55 -6.05 26.71
N MET A 60 5.84 -6.84 27.51
CA MET A 60 5.12 -6.36 28.70
C MET A 60 6.02 -5.88 29.83
N ASP A 61 7.29 -6.30 29.84
CA ASP A 61 8.30 -5.82 30.79
C ASP A 61 8.82 -4.41 30.41
N GLY A 62 8.28 -3.80 29.35
CA GLY A 62 8.68 -2.48 28.85
C GLY A 62 9.89 -2.51 27.92
N THR A 63 10.47 -3.69 27.65
CA THR A 63 11.57 -3.81 26.69
C THR A 63 11.06 -3.69 25.26
N VAL A 64 11.91 -3.12 24.40
CA VAL A 64 11.64 -2.95 22.96
C VAL A 64 12.73 -3.65 22.16
N GLY A 65 12.33 -4.66 21.40
CA GLY A 65 13.22 -5.36 20.48
C GLY A 65 13.12 -4.77 19.08
N LEU A 66 14.25 -4.35 18.50
CA LEU A 66 14.33 -3.97 17.09
C LEU A 66 15.08 -5.04 16.30
N GLY A 67 14.49 -5.48 15.19
CA GLY A 67 15.09 -6.50 14.33
C GLY A 67 15.03 -6.07 12.87
N ILE A 68 16.14 -6.26 12.15
CA ILE A 68 16.12 -6.29 10.69
C ILE A 68 15.71 -7.70 10.30
N THR A 69 14.57 -7.83 9.66
CA THR A 69 14.03 -9.13 9.25
C THR A 69 13.74 -9.10 7.77
N LEU A 70 14.36 -10.03 7.03
CA LEU A 70 14.15 -10.16 5.57
C LEU A 70 12.90 -10.99 5.27
N TYR A 71 11.75 -10.55 5.78
CA TYR A 71 10.46 -11.18 5.51
C TYR A 71 10.13 -11.21 4.01
N ALA A 72 10.70 -10.26 3.26
CA ALA A 72 10.70 -10.22 1.79
C ALA A 72 11.09 -11.53 1.10
N ILE A 73 11.95 -12.36 1.71
CA ILE A 73 12.45 -13.61 1.13
C ILE A 73 11.81 -14.82 1.82
N ALA A 74 11.74 -14.81 3.15
CA ALA A 74 11.28 -15.95 3.94
C ALA A 74 9.77 -16.26 3.78
N HIS A 75 8.97 -15.25 3.40
CA HIS A 75 7.51 -15.35 3.32
C HIS A 75 6.96 -14.97 1.96
N LEU A 76 7.70 -15.25 0.87
CA LEU A 76 7.33 -14.85 -0.48
C LEU A 76 5.87 -15.20 -0.83
N GLN A 77 5.39 -16.38 -0.43
CA GLN A 77 4.01 -16.82 -0.64
C GLN A 77 2.95 -15.96 0.05
N TYR A 78 3.29 -15.23 1.12
CA TYR A 78 2.38 -14.36 1.86
C TYR A 78 2.42 -12.90 1.39
N ILE A 79 3.40 -12.53 0.56
CA ILE A 79 3.62 -11.15 0.10
C ILE A 79 3.67 -11.02 -1.43
N PHE A 80 3.43 -12.11 -2.14
CA PHE A 80 3.51 -12.19 -3.60
C PHE A 80 2.70 -11.10 -4.31
N PHE A 81 1.48 -10.79 -3.85
CA PHE A 81 0.66 -9.75 -4.47
C PHE A 81 1.23 -8.34 -4.28
N LYS A 82 2.04 -8.09 -3.23
CA LYS A 82 2.72 -6.79 -3.06
C LYS A 82 3.74 -6.56 -4.19
N TYR A 83 4.44 -7.60 -4.64
CA TYR A 83 5.33 -7.49 -5.81
C TYR A 83 4.56 -7.38 -7.13
N ILE A 84 3.46 -8.12 -7.29
CA ILE A 84 2.59 -7.97 -8.47
C ILE A 84 2.05 -6.54 -8.55
N LEU A 85 1.69 -5.93 -7.41
CA LEU A 85 1.21 -4.55 -7.37
C LEU A 85 2.23 -3.58 -7.98
N VAL A 86 3.51 -3.68 -7.60
CA VAL A 86 4.59 -2.86 -8.18
C VAL A 86 4.62 -3.00 -9.71
N LEU A 87 4.53 -4.24 -10.21
CA LEU A 87 4.49 -4.50 -11.65
C LEU A 87 3.25 -3.92 -12.32
N GLN A 88 2.08 -3.99 -11.67
CA GLN A 88 0.82 -3.47 -12.20
C GLN A 88 0.79 -1.94 -12.22
N VAL A 89 1.33 -1.28 -11.20
CA VAL A 89 1.55 0.17 -11.20
C VAL A 89 2.48 0.56 -12.34
N SER A 90 3.60 -0.14 -12.53
CA SER A 90 4.51 0.11 -13.65
C SER A 90 3.82 -0.03 -15.02
N ARG A 91 3.06 -1.12 -15.20
CA ARG A 91 2.26 -1.36 -16.41
C ARG A 91 1.17 -0.31 -16.60
N TYR A 92 0.61 0.20 -15.51
CA TYR A 92 -0.39 1.26 -15.56
C TYR A 92 0.26 2.49 -16.13
N TYR A 93 1.38 2.98 -15.61
CA TYR A 93 2.05 4.17 -16.17
C TYR A 93 2.51 3.98 -17.64
N ARG A 94 2.70 2.74 -18.12
CA ARG A 94 3.10 2.39 -19.51
C ARG A 94 1.98 2.11 -20.52
N TRP A 95 0.72 2.35 -20.18
CA TRP A 95 -0.46 2.13 -21.06
C TRP A 95 -0.76 0.65 -21.30
N ARG A 96 -0.33 -0.22 -20.39
CA ARG A 96 -0.48 -1.69 -20.53
C ARG A 96 -1.51 -2.33 -19.61
N THR A 97 -2.11 -1.58 -18.69
CA THR A 97 -3.18 -2.07 -17.79
C THR A 97 -4.12 -0.92 -17.39
N THR A 98 -5.22 -1.24 -16.73
CA THR A 98 -6.26 -0.29 -16.33
C THR A 98 -6.18 0.03 -14.83
N LYS A 99 -6.72 1.20 -14.44
CA LYS A 99 -6.81 1.63 -13.03
C LYS A 99 -7.51 0.58 -12.16
N GLN A 100 -8.62 0.00 -12.64
CA GLN A 100 -9.37 -1.05 -11.95
C GLN A 100 -8.52 -2.29 -11.63
N ARG A 101 -7.68 -2.76 -12.56
CA ARG A 101 -6.81 -3.92 -12.33
C ARG A 101 -5.76 -3.64 -11.26
N VAL A 102 -5.22 -2.42 -11.22
CA VAL A 102 -4.28 -2.01 -10.15
C VAL A 102 -4.98 -2.02 -8.80
N TRP A 103 -6.22 -1.51 -8.71
CA TRP A 103 -7.01 -1.51 -7.47
C TRP A 103 -7.26 -2.90 -6.92
N ILE A 104 -7.70 -3.83 -7.77
CA ILE A 104 -7.95 -5.23 -7.37
C ILE A 104 -6.67 -5.81 -6.76
N VAL A 105 -5.54 -5.63 -7.41
CA VAL A 105 -4.25 -6.15 -6.94
C VAL A 105 -3.81 -5.45 -5.64
N ALA A 106 -4.07 -4.15 -5.51
CA ALA A 106 -3.73 -3.41 -4.29
C ALA A 106 -4.51 -3.95 -3.07
N ILE A 107 -5.81 -4.17 -3.23
CA ILE A 107 -6.67 -4.74 -2.18
C ILE A 107 -6.21 -6.17 -1.83
N LEU A 108 -5.99 -7.02 -2.83
CA LEU A 108 -5.48 -8.38 -2.62
C LEU A 108 -4.13 -8.39 -1.90
N SER A 109 -3.26 -7.42 -2.17
CA SER A 109 -1.94 -7.33 -1.55
C SER A 109 -1.95 -7.02 -0.06
N GLU A 110 -3.01 -6.37 0.45
CA GLU A 110 -3.18 -6.14 1.89
C GLU A 110 -3.91 -7.29 2.57
N LEU A 111 -4.89 -7.88 1.89
CA LEU A 111 -5.67 -9.00 2.45
C LEU A 111 -4.92 -10.33 2.45
N GLN A 112 -3.80 -10.44 1.72
CA GLN A 112 -3.08 -11.70 1.55
C GLN A 112 -2.67 -12.34 2.88
N TRP A 113 -2.13 -11.57 3.83
CA TRP A 113 -1.75 -12.08 5.16
C TRP A 113 -2.96 -12.58 5.96
N LEU A 114 -4.02 -11.77 6.02
CA LEU A 114 -5.25 -12.12 6.71
C LEU A 114 -5.84 -13.44 6.16
N ILE A 115 -5.91 -13.58 4.83
CA ILE A 115 -6.51 -14.75 4.17
C ILE A 115 -5.61 -15.99 4.32
N MET A 116 -4.31 -15.84 4.08
CA MET A 116 -3.40 -17.00 4.02
C MET A 116 -2.90 -17.45 5.39
N TYR A 117 -2.88 -16.57 6.39
CA TYR A 117 -2.38 -16.87 7.72
C TYR A 117 -3.50 -16.89 8.76
N ASP A 118 -4.18 -15.76 9.01
CA ASP A 118 -5.15 -15.67 10.12
C ASP A 118 -6.38 -16.57 9.90
N VAL A 119 -6.97 -16.58 8.70
CA VAL A 119 -8.13 -17.44 8.41
C VAL A 119 -7.78 -18.92 8.54
N VAL A 120 -6.64 -19.34 8.00
CA VAL A 120 -6.15 -20.73 8.12
C VAL A 120 -5.95 -21.10 9.60
N THR A 121 -5.40 -20.16 10.36
CA THR A 121 -5.13 -20.36 11.79
C THR A 121 -6.42 -20.41 12.61
N MET A 122 -7.42 -19.56 12.31
CA MET A 122 -8.76 -19.64 12.89
C MET A 122 -9.40 -21.01 12.67
N ILE A 123 -9.37 -21.51 11.43
CA ILE A 123 -9.91 -22.84 11.10
C ILE A 123 -9.23 -23.91 11.94
N ARG A 124 -7.91 -23.86 12.07
CA ARG A 124 -7.15 -24.82 12.88
C ARG A 124 -7.50 -24.73 14.37
N ILE A 125 -7.65 -23.54 14.92
CA ILE A 125 -8.06 -23.32 16.31
C ILE A 125 -9.43 -23.97 16.56
N ILE A 126 -10.39 -23.71 15.68
CA ILE A 126 -11.75 -24.28 15.78
C ILE A 126 -11.70 -25.82 15.72
N GLN A 127 -10.88 -26.40 14.84
CA GLN A 127 -10.77 -27.85 14.67
C GLN A 127 -10.06 -28.55 15.84
N THR A 128 -9.07 -27.91 16.44
CA THR A 128 -8.18 -28.53 17.44
C THR A 128 -8.53 -28.16 18.88
N GLY A 129 -9.38 -27.15 19.09
CA GLY A 129 -9.64 -26.59 20.42
C GLY A 129 -8.43 -25.89 21.05
N ALA A 130 -7.44 -25.52 20.23
CA ALA A 130 -6.25 -24.83 20.69
C ALA A 130 -6.58 -23.46 21.29
N ASP A 131 -5.77 -22.99 22.24
CA ASP A 131 -5.95 -21.68 22.83
C ASP A 131 -5.69 -20.58 21.81
N TRP A 132 -6.71 -19.77 21.53
CA TRP A 132 -6.65 -18.65 20.59
C TRP A 132 -5.65 -17.58 21.02
N THR A 133 -5.35 -17.50 22.32
CA THR A 133 -4.38 -16.54 22.87
C THR A 133 -2.94 -16.98 22.63
N ALA A 134 -2.67 -18.27 22.41
CA ALA A 134 -1.32 -18.81 22.21
C ALA A 134 -0.78 -18.59 20.78
N THR A 135 -1.52 -17.85 19.95
CA THR A 135 -1.33 -17.76 18.52
C THR A 135 -1.00 -16.32 18.11
N LEU A 136 -0.11 -16.16 17.12
CA LEU A 136 0.16 -14.86 16.51
C LEU A 136 -1.03 -14.46 15.62
N TRP A 137 -1.55 -13.25 15.81
CA TRP A 137 -2.57 -12.64 14.96
C TRP A 137 -1.96 -11.50 14.18
N ILE A 138 -2.20 -11.42 12.86
CA ILE A 138 -1.55 -10.44 11.98
C ILE A 138 -2.59 -9.50 11.36
N LEU A 139 -2.79 -8.33 11.96
CA LEU A 139 -3.66 -7.31 11.40
C LEU A 139 -2.91 -6.49 10.33
N PRO A 140 -3.35 -6.49 9.05
CA PRO A 140 -2.68 -5.72 8.01
C PRO A 140 -2.90 -4.21 8.19
N ILE A 141 -1.86 -3.42 7.94
CA ILE A 141 -1.93 -1.95 7.92
C ILE A 141 -1.94 -1.50 6.46
N PRO A 142 -2.97 -0.76 5.99
CA PRO A 142 -3.20 -0.51 4.56
C PRO A 142 -2.31 0.60 3.96
N PHE A 143 -1.05 0.74 4.39
CA PHE A 143 -0.16 1.80 3.90
C PHE A 143 0.18 1.64 2.41
N VAL A 144 0.27 0.41 1.89
CA VAL A 144 0.53 0.17 0.46
C VAL A 144 -0.70 0.56 -0.36
N LEU A 145 -1.88 0.17 0.10
CA LEU A 145 -3.14 0.58 -0.51
C LEU A 145 -3.29 2.12 -0.51
N LEU A 146 -3.06 2.77 0.63
CA LEU A 146 -3.12 4.23 0.75
C LEU A 146 -2.13 4.93 -0.19
N SER A 147 -0.90 4.44 -0.29
CA SER A 147 0.10 5.00 -1.21
C SER A 147 -0.31 4.81 -2.68
N CYS A 148 -0.91 3.66 -3.00
CA CYS A 148 -1.47 3.40 -4.32
C CYS A 148 -2.65 4.33 -4.64
N VAL A 149 -3.53 4.61 -3.66
CA VAL A 149 -4.62 5.59 -3.78
C VAL A 149 -4.05 6.95 -4.14
N LEU A 150 -3.12 7.46 -3.31
CA LEU A 150 -2.52 8.77 -3.49
C LEU A 150 -1.86 8.88 -4.86
N LEU A 151 -1.12 7.86 -5.28
CA LEU A 151 -0.42 7.83 -6.56
C LEU A 151 -1.41 7.81 -7.74
N LEU A 152 -2.44 6.96 -7.72
CA LEU A 152 -3.41 6.86 -8.81
C LEU A 152 -4.44 8.01 -8.88
N PHE A 153 -4.56 8.83 -7.85
CA PHE A 153 -5.44 10.00 -7.81
C PHE A 153 -4.70 11.31 -8.03
N LEU A 154 -3.56 11.51 -7.37
CA LEU A 154 -2.84 12.78 -7.40
C LEU A 154 -1.82 12.86 -8.54
N VAL A 155 -1.31 11.72 -9.00
CA VAL A 155 -0.26 11.68 -10.03
C VAL A 155 -0.88 11.24 -11.35
N PRO A 156 -1.16 12.18 -12.27
CA PRO A 156 -1.68 11.83 -13.58
C PRO A 156 -0.65 11.02 -14.34
N ARG A 157 -1.16 10.27 -15.29
CA ARG A 157 -0.38 9.40 -16.14
C ARG A 157 0.47 10.23 -17.11
N PRO A 158 1.66 9.78 -17.50
CA PRO A 158 2.43 10.45 -18.54
C PRO A 158 1.60 10.50 -19.84
N GLY A 159 1.31 11.71 -20.31
CA GLY A 159 0.54 11.95 -21.52
C GLY A 159 -0.99 11.86 -21.37
N SER A 160 -1.54 11.67 -20.16
CA SER A 160 -2.98 11.91 -19.94
C SER A 160 -3.22 13.39 -19.69
N GLU A 161 -4.26 13.94 -20.29
CA GLU A 161 -4.77 15.28 -19.93
C GLU A 161 -5.04 15.35 -18.42
N PRO A 162 -4.76 16.50 -17.77
CA PRO A 162 -4.98 16.66 -16.34
C PRO A 162 -6.47 16.47 -16.01
N THR A 163 -6.81 15.39 -15.32
CA THR A 163 -8.20 14.96 -15.06
C THR A 163 -9.02 15.90 -14.17
N TRP A 164 -8.45 16.95 -13.57
CA TRP A 164 -9.14 17.75 -12.55
C TRP A 164 -9.40 19.21 -12.91
N ILE A 165 -8.62 19.86 -13.79
CA ILE A 165 -8.64 21.35 -13.87
C ILE A 165 -9.31 21.91 -15.13
N GLU A 166 -9.49 21.15 -16.21
CA GLU A 166 -9.92 21.75 -17.50
C GLU A 166 -11.40 21.53 -17.87
N GLN A 167 -12.17 20.77 -17.08
CA GLN A 167 -13.61 20.59 -17.39
C GLN A 167 -14.51 21.71 -16.87
N GLU A 168 -14.10 22.49 -15.88
CA GLU A 168 -14.91 23.61 -15.38
C GLU A 168 -14.76 24.92 -16.18
N GLU A 169 -13.71 25.07 -17.00
CA GLU A 169 -13.49 26.32 -17.75
C GLU A 169 -14.17 26.36 -19.14
N VAL A 170 -14.70 25.24 -19.66
CA VAL A 170 -15.30 25.22 -21.01
C VAL A 170 -16.80 25.53 -21.00
N THR A 171 -17.49 25.42 -19.86
CA THR A 171 -18.88 25.88 -19.72
C THR A 171 -18.93 27.26 -19.08
N SER A 172 -18.59 28.28 -19.88
CA SER A 172 -18.88 29.67 -19.61
C SER A 172 -20.37 29.84 -19.30
N TRP A 173 -20.70 29.96 -18.02
CA TRP A 173 -22.05 30.09 -17.49
C TRP A 173 -22.77 31.38 -17.93
N TRP A 174 -22.05 32.29 -18.58
CA TRP A 174 -22.54 33.54 -19.16
C TRP A 174 -22.98 33.43 -20.63
N LYS A 175 -22.84 32.27 -21.29
CA LYS A 175 -23.27 32.05 -22.68
C LYS A 175 -24.72 31.56 -22.82
N LYS A 176 -25.60 31.94 -21.89
CA LYS A 176 -27.06 31.81 -22.06
C LYS A 176 -27.74 33.12 -21.77
#